data_AF-A0AAE4AX71-F1
#
_entry.id   AF-A0AAE4AX71-F1
#
_cell.length_a   1.000
_cell.length_b   1.000
_cell.length_c   1.000
_cell.angle_alpha   90.00
_cell.angle_beta   90.00
_cell.angle_gamma   90.00
#
_symmetry.space_group_name_H-M   'P 1'
#
loop_
_entity.id
_entity.type
_entity.pdbx_description
1 polymer ?
#
loop_
_entity_poly.entity_id
_entity_poly.type
_entity_poly.pdbx_seq_one_letter_code
_entity_poly.pdbx_strand_id
1 'polypeptide(L)'
;MSINPEWSQQPPAYGQPQQPGYGQQPPAYGQPQQPPVYGQPQPGYGQPQQPGYGQQAPVYGQPQPTAYPQQGPGGFAPGGQPAPQAAGGDSVVRVVWVYPDLLSTYGDRGNMLILAKRAQQRGIPVETIEVRSDQPLPTHADIYLIGGGEDGPQALAAQRLNTDGGLHRAVNQGAAVFAVCAGYQLLGTSFFAKGAKCQGLELIDIYSDRGESRAVGELAGDVDPRLGLPRLTGFENHGGRTHLGPTVSPLARVSVGIGNDGQTEGAWRGKILGTYSHGPALARNPAIADLLLRWATGYDSLPPVDDSWHDNLRNERFAAARPNPQ
;
A
#
# COMPACT_ATOMS: atom_id res chain seq x y z
N MET A 1 40.53 -20.37 -49.83
CA MET A 1 40.02 -21.06 -48.62
C MET A 1 38.83 -20.26 -48.11
N SER A 2 37.85 -21.00 -47.62
CA SER A 2 36.42 -20.69 -47.67
C SER A 2 35.92 -19.58 -46.77
N ILE A 3 34.86 -18.95 -47.26
CA ILE A 3 33.96 -18.00 -46.63
C ILE A 3 32.88 -18.81 -45.90
N ASN A 4 32.39 -18.37 -44.74
CA ASN A 4 31.00 -18.65 -44.35
C ASN A 4 30.39 -17.47 -43.56
N PRO A 5 29.28 -16.88 -44.04
CA PRO A 5 28.54 -15.78 -43.41
C PRO A 5 27.24 -16.28 -42.74
N GLU A 6 26.77 -15.60 -41.70
CA GLU A 6 25.41 -15.62 -41.10
C GLU A 6 25.60 -14.89 -39.75
N TRP A 7 25.05 -13.72 -39.45
CA TRP A 7 23.64 -13.36 -39.42
C TRP A 7 23.48 -11.85 -39.60
N SER A 8 22.89 -11.45 -40.72
CA SER A 8 22.24 -10.14 -40.86
C SER A 8 20.84 -10.40 -41.38
N GLN A 9 19.82 -10.21 -40.55
CA GLN A 9 18.43 -10.20 -41.00
C GLN A 9 17.66 -9.06 -40.32
N GLN A 10 17.00 -8.30 -41.18
CA GLN A 10 16.08 -7.20 -40.90
C GLN A 10 14.79 -7.73 -40.21
N PRO A 11 14.05 -6.88 -39.47
CA PRO A 11 12.76 -7.26 -38.91
C PRO A 11 11.68 -7.40 -40.02
N PRO A 12 10.70 -8.30 -39.87
CA PRO A 12 9.64 -8.47 -40.86
C PRO A 12 8.63 -7.30 -40.83
N ALA A 13 8.19 -6.91 -42.03
CA ALA A 13 7.14 -5.92 -42.26
C ALA A 13 5.76 -6.47 -41.86
N TYR A 14 4.99 -5.67 -41.12
CA TYR A 14 3.59 -5.97 -40.80
C TYR A 14 2.68 -5.72 -42.02
N GLY A 15 1.82 -6.69 -42.30
CA GLY A 15 0.93 -6.73 -43.46
C GLY A 15 -0.17 -5.66 -43.46
N GLN A 16 -0.62 -5.32 -44.68
CA GLN A 16 -1.74 -4.44 -44.96
C GLN A 16 -3.10 -5.07 -44.58
N PRO A 17 -4.14 -4.26 -44.27
CA PRO A 17 -5.46 -4.78 -43.92
C PRO A 17 -6.22 -5.30 -45.15
N GLN A 18 -6.57 -6.59 -45.16
CA GLN A 18 -7.59 -7.15 -46.05
C GLN A 18 -8.96 -7.06 -45.36
N GLN A 19 -9.92 -6.41 -46.01
CA GLN A 19 -11.33 -6.43 -45.60
C GLN A 19 -11.99 -7.77 -45.97
N PRO A 20 -12.74 -8.43 -45.07
CA PRO A 20 -13.53 -9.60 -45.44
C PRO A 20 -14.86 -9.20 -46.10
N GLY A 21 -15.10 -9.76 -47.29
CA GLY A 21 -16.35 -9.64 -48.04
C GLY A 21 -17.53 -10.39 -47.40
N TYR A 22 -18.72 -9.92 -47.72
CA TYR A 22 -20.00 -10.43 -47.25
C TYR A 22 -20.28 -11.87 -47.70
N GLY A 23 -20.69 -12.70 -46.74
CA GLY A 23 -21.47 -13.91 -46.97
C GLY A 23 -20.74 -15.21 -46.70
N GLN A 24 -20.76 -15.69 -45.45
CA GLN A 24 -20.85 -17.10 -45.07
C GLN A 24 -21.57 -17.23 -43.70
N GLN A 25 -22.43 -18.26 -43.57
CA GLN A 25 -23.26 -18.51 -42.40
C GLN A 25 -22.44 -18.94 -41.16
N PRO A 26 -22.85 -18.59 -39.93
CA PRO A 26 -22.18 -19.05 -38.71
C PRO A 26 -22.53 -20.52 -38.38
N PRO A 27 -21.60 -21.32 -37.85
CA PRO A 27 -21.90 -22.68 -37.41
C PRO A 27 -22.72 -22.72 -36.10
N ALA A 28 -23.58 -23.73 -36.00
CA ALA A 28 -24.53 -23.94 -34.91
C ALA A 28 -23.86 -24.44 -33.62
N TYR A 29 -24.30 -23.91 -32.47
CA TYR A 29 -23.91 -24.34 -31.13
C TYR A 29 -24.73 -25.57 -30.68
N GLY A 30 -24.05 -26.68 -30.38
CA GLY A 30 -24.65 -27.90 -29.84
C GLY A 30 -24.05 -28.32 -28.48
N GLN A 31 -24.89 -28.24 -27.44
CA GLN A 31 -25.06 -29.10 -26.24
C GLN A 31 -23.87 -29.43 -25.29
N PRO A 32 -24.13 -29.57 -23.96
CA PRO A 32 -23.10 -29.55 -22.91
C PRO A 32 -22.37 -30.88 -22.70
N GLN A 33 -21.03 -30.85 -22.65
CA GLN A 33 -20.18 -31.98 -22.29
C GLN A 33 -20.00 -32.10 -20.76
N GLN A 34 -19.99 -33.33 -20.26
CA GLN A 34 -19.82 -33.69 -18.84
C GLN A 34 -18.42 -33.30 -18.29
N PRO A 35 -18.27 -33.05 -16.98
CA PRO A 35 -16.98 -32.66 -16.40
C PRO A 35 -15.99 -33.84 -16.32
N PRO A 36 -14.67 -33.60 -16.44
CA PRO A 36 -13.67 -34.67 -16.48
C PRO A 36 -13.41 -35.31 -15.11
N VAL A 37 -13.17 -36.62 -15.14
CA VAL A 37 -12.76 -37.48 -14.01
C VAL A 37 -11.25 -37.33 -13.78
N TYR A 38 -10.85 -37.09 -12.52
CA TYR A 38 -9.43 -37.02 -12.13
C TYR A 38 -8.88 -38.40 -11.77
N GLY A 39 -7.76 -38.76 -12.42
CA GLY A 39 -6.87 -39.84 -11.98
C GLY A 39 -6.41 -40.76 -13.11
N GLN A 40 -5.32 -40.40 -13.79
CA GLN A 40 -4.22 -41.29 -14.27
C GLN A 40 -3.00 -40.42 -14.68
N PRO A 41 -1.75 -40.90 -14.54
CA PRO A 41 -0.55 -40.06 -14.52
C PRO A 41 0.06 -39.77 -15.91
N GLN A 42 0.59 -38.55 -16.10
CA GLN A 42 1.46 -38.17 -17.22
C GLN A 42 2.94 -38.05 -16.78
N PRO A 43 3.92 -38.19 -17.71
CA PRO A 43 5.33 -38.40 -17.36
C PRO A 43 6.12 -37.09 -17.11
N GLY A 44 6.81 -37.05 -15.98
CA GLY A 44 8.21 -36.64 -15.81
C GLY A 44 8.66 -35.24 -16.25
N TYR A 45 8.59 -34.28 -15.33
CA TYR A 45 9.55 -33.16 -15.24
C TYR A 45 10.04 -33.03 -13.79
N GLY A 46 11.32 -32.69 -13.64
CA GLY A 46 12.17 -33.00 -12.49
C GLY A 46 11.69 -32.51 -11.12
N GLN A 47 11.90 -33.37 -10.11
CA GLN A 47 11.69 -33.07 -8.70
C GLN A 47 12.82 -32.20 -8.14
N PRO A 48 12.50 -31.14 -7.36
CA PRO A 48 13.37 -30.67 -6.30
C PRO A 48 13.22 -31.62 -5.09
N GLN A 49 14.33 -32.19 -4.63
CA GLN A 49 14.38 -33.00 -3.41
C GLN A 49 14.04 -32.13 -2.17
N GLN A 50 13.08 -32.58 -1.37
CA GLN A 50 12.83 -32.04 -0.03
C GLN A 50 13.87 -32.59 0.96
N PRO A 51 14.48 -31.76 1.83
CA PRO A 51 15.24 -32.28 2.97
C PRO A 51 14.28 -32.81 4.05
N GLY A 52 14.53 -34.05 4.48
CA GLY A 52 13.78 -34.73 5.52
C GLY A 52 13.99 -34.13 6.93
N TYR A 53 13.00 -34.38 7.79
CA TYR A 53 13.04 -34.11 9.22
C TYR A 53 14.25 -34.81 9.86
N GLY A 54 15.15 -34.04 10.50
CA GLY A 54 16.19 -34.59 11.38
C GLY A 54 17.63 -34.12 11.16
N GLN A 55 17.89 -32.95 10.56
CA GLN A 55 19.25 -32.39 10.53
C GLN A 55 19.31 -31.00 11.15
N GLN A 56 20.33 -30.78 11.99
CA GLN A 56 20.60 -29.54 12.72
C GLN A 56 20.93 -28.40 11.75
N ALA A 57 20.29 -27.25 11.93
CA ALA A 57 20.61 -26.02 11.21
C ALA A 57 21.99 -25.48 11.62
N PRO A 58 22.76 -24.87 10.70
CA PRO A 58 24.02 -24.21 11.06
C PRO A 58 23.77 -23.02 11.98
N VAL A 59 24.49 -23.00 13.11
CA VAL A 59 24.48 -21.92 14.10
C VAL A 59 25.27 -20.73 13.52
N TYR A 60 24.56 -19.67 13.16
CA TYR A 60 25.18 -18.39 12.84
C TYR A 60 25.29 -17.53 14.12
N GLY A 61 26.54 -17.25 14.50
CA GLY A 61 27.05 -16.17 15.36
C GLY A 61 26.11 -15.56 16.40
N GLN A 62 26.31 -15.93 17.67
CA GLN A 62 25.86 -15.10 18.78
C GLN A 62 26.76 -13.86 18.91
N PRO A 63 26.20 -12.64 19.06
CA PRO A 63 26.95 -11.55 19.66
C PRO A 63 27.00 -11.73 21.18
N GLN A 64 28.20 -11.67 21.75
CA GLN A 64 28.43 -11.67 23.19
C GLN A 64 27.82 -10.42 23.86
N PRO A 65 27.30 -10.54 25.10
CA PRO A 65 26.81 -9.40 25.85
C PRO A 65 27.97 -8.53 26.35
N THR A 66 28.13 -7.33 25.81
CA THR A 66 28.95 -6.28 26.44
C THR A 66 28.18 -5.65 27.59
N ALA A 67 28.73 -5.80 28.79
CA ALA A 67 28.25 -5.21 30.03
C ALA A 67 28.28 -3.67 29.99
N TYR A 68 27.15 -3.05 30.34
CA TYR A 68 27.10 -1.61 30.65
C TYR A 68 27.48 -1.41 32.13
N PRO A 69 28.42 -0.52 32.48
CA PRO A 69 28.67 -0.19 33.87
C PRO A 69 27.54 0.69 34.43
N GLN A 70 27.08 0.31 35.64
CA GLN A 70 26.15 1.08 36.45
C GLN A 70 26.73 2.47 36.80
N GLN A 71 25.93 3.51 36.66
CA GLN A 71 26.12 4.78 37.38
C GLN A 71 24.88 5.06 38.23
N GLY A 72 25.13 5.34 39.50
CA GLY A 72 24.13 5.58 40.54
C GLY A 72 23.42 6.94 40.45
N PRO A 73 22.49 7.22 41.39
CA PRO A 73 21.52 8.28 41.27
C PRO A 73 22.06 9.63 41.74
N GLY A 74 21.80 10.70 40.97
CA GLY A 74 22.19 12.06 41.36
C GLY A 74 21.27 13.14 40.79
N GLY A 75 20.44 13.72 41.68
CA GLY A 75 20.13 15.15 41.73
C GLY A 75 19.15 15.75 40.70
N PHE A 76 17.91 15.96 41.14
CA PHE A 76 16.98 16.90 40.52
C PHE A 76 17.37 18.36 40.83
N ALA A 77 17.39 19.22 39.80
CA ALA A 77 17.25 20.67 39.92
C ALA A 77 16.37 21.19 38.76
N PRO A 78 15.39 22.09 39.01
CA PRO A 78 14.43 22.52 38.01
C PRO A 78 14.83 23.85 37.35
N GLY A 79 14.40 24.05 36.10
CA GLY A 79 14.29 25.38 35.49
C GLY A 79 15.14 25.61 34.24
N GLY A 80 14.60 25.21 33.09
CA GLY A 80 15.08 25.62 31.77
C GLY A 80 14.10 25.12 30.72
N GLN A 81 13.39 26.03 30.06
CA GLN A 81 12.56 25.69 28.90
C GLN A 81 13.47 25.06 27.82
N PRO A 82 13.18 23.87 27.29
CA PRO A 82 14.02 23.32 26.24
C PRO A 82 13.79 24.11 24.94
N ALA A 83 14.88 24.69 24.44
CA ALA A 83 14.98 25.15 23.06
C ALA A 83 14.65 24.00 22.10
N PRO A 84 14.14 24.29 20.88
CA PRO A 84 13.85 23.24 19.91
C PRO A 84 15.12 22.44 19.62
N GLN A 85 15.13 21.19 20.08
CA GLN A 85 16.20 20.26 19.79
C GLN A 85 16.13 19.94 18.30
N ALA A 86 17.18 20.31 17.57
CA ALA A 86 17.43 19.77 16.24
C ALA A 86 17.50 18.23 16.37
N ALA A 87 16.47 17.53 15.90
CA ALA A 87 16.37 16.09 15.96
C ALA A 87 17.26 15.44 14.88
N GLY A 88 18.57 15.51 15.10
CA GLY A 88 19.57 14.72 14.39
C GLY A 88 20.21 13.73 15.36
N GLY A 89 19.42 12.75 15.82
CA GLY A 89 19.94 11.59 16.54
C GLY A 89 19.82 10.35 15.66
N ASP A 90 20.65 9.34 15.92
CA ASP A 90 20.63 7.98 15.34
C ASP A 90 19.31 7.20 15.63
N SER A 91 18.16 7.86 15.60
CA SER A 91 16.86 7.27 15.88
C SER A 91 16.35 6.52 14.65
N VAL A 92 15.99 5.26 14.85
CA VAL A 92 15.43 4.38 13.84
C VAL A 92 13.94 4.70 13.66
N VAL A 93 13.50 4.93 12.42
CA VAL A 93 12.08 5.07 12.07
C VAL A 93 11.40 3.71 12.15
N ARG A 94 10.42 3.57 13.02
CA ARG A 94 9.64 2.33 13.18
C ARG A 94 8.37 2.38 12.36
N VAL A 95 8.23 1.41 11.46
CA VAL A 95 7.08 1.24 10.58
C VAL A 95 6.34 -0.03 10.97
N VAL A 96 5.08 0.09 11.38
CA VAL A 96 4.22 -1.04 11.72
C VAL A 96 3.27 -1.32 10.56
N TRP A 97 3.30 -2.54 10.01
CA TRP A 97 2.26 -3.03 9.12
C TRP A 97 1.21 -3.81 9.92
N VAL A 98 0.01 -3.24 9.95
CA VAL A 98 -1.08 -3.67 10.83
C VAL A 98 -1.87 -4.81 10.19
N TYR A 99 -1.93 -5.93 10.90
CA TYR A 99 -2.77 -7.11 10.65
C TYR A 99 -2.66 -7.64 9.21
N PRO A 100 -1.47 -7.97 8.71
CA PRO A 100 -1.31 -8.51 7.36
C PRO A 100 -2.02 -9.85 7.15
N ASP A 101 -2.36 -10.57 8.22
CA ASP A 101 -3.18 -11.77 8.19
C ASP A 101 -4.67 -11.50 7.89
N LEU A 102 -5.12 -10.24 8.04
CA LEU A 102 -6.49 -9.81 7.73
C LEU A 102 -6.57 -8.77 6.61
N LEU A 103 -5.56 -7.91 6.48
CA LEU A 103 -5.56 -6.67 5.69
C LEU A 103 -4.38 -6.61 4.70
N SER A 104 -4.30 -7.56 3.77
CA SER A 104 -3.19 -7.67 2.80
C SER A 104 -3.60 -7.97 1.34
N THR A 105 -4.86 -7.78 0.97
CA THR A 105 -5.42 -8.34 -0.27
C THR A 105 -4.91 -7.71 -1.57
N TYR A 106 -4.36 -6.49 -1.56
CA TYR A 106 -3.98 -5.76 -2.79
C TYR A 106 -2.47 -5.52 -2.92
N GLY A 107 -1.66 -6.46 -2.42
CA GLY A 107 -0.20 -6.32 -2.45
C GLY A 107 0.32 -5.26 -1.49
N ASP A 108 -0.44 -4.95 -0.44
CA ASP A 108 -0.20 -3.81 0.46
C ASP A 108 1.16 -3.87 1.19
N ARG A 109 1.77 -5.05 1.29
CA ARG A 109 3.18 -5.20 1.72
C ARG A 109 4.12 -4.32 0.91
N GLY A 110 3.83 -4.10 -0.37
CA GLY A 110 4.61 -3.23 -1.24
C GLY A 110 4.64 -1.77 -0.75
N ASN A 111 3.62 -1.28 -0.03
CA ASN A 111 3.68 0.04 0.58
C ASN A 111 4.80 0.11 1.64
N MET A 112 4.89 -0.91 2.51
CA MET A 112 5.95 -1.00 3.52
C MET A 112 7.34 -1.09 2.87
N LEU A 113 7.48 -1.90 1.82
CA LEU A 113 8.74 -2.07 1.10
C LEU A 113 9.20 -0.78 0.41
N ILE A 114 8.28 -0.05 -0.24
CA ILE A 114 8.60 1.24 -0.85
C ILE A 114 9.02 2.24 0.22
N LEU A 115 8.29 2.37 1.32
CA LEU A 115 8.63 3.28 2.40
C LEU A 115 10.03 2.99 2.97
N ALA A 116 10.34 1.72 3.24
CA ALA A 116 11.64 1.30 3.70
C ALA A 116 12.75 1.59 2.68
N LYS A 117 12.49 1.36 1.38
CA LYS A 117 13.44 1.65 0.31
C LYS A 117 13.73 3.15 0.20
N ARG A 118 12.70 4.00 0.29
CA ARG A 118 12.81 5.47 0.28
C ARG A 118 13.62 5.98 1.46
N ALA A 119 13.47 5.37 2.64
CA ALA A 119 14.28 5.68 3.82
C ALA A 119 15.75 5.27 3.60
N GLN A 120 15.98 4.03 3.15
CA GLN A 120 17.31 3.48 2.89
C GLN A 120 18.11 4.32 1.87
N GLN A 121 17.48 4.76 0.78
CA GLN A 121 18.11 5.61 -0.24
C GLN A 121 18.65 6.93 0.31
N ARG A 122 18.21 7.32 1.52
CA ARG A 122 18.57 8.58 2.18
C ARG A 122 19.33 8.37 3.48
N GLY A 123 19.75 7.13 3.75
CA GLY A 123 20.48 6.78 4.98
C GLY A 123 19.63 6.93 6.25
N ILE A 124 18.30 6.94 6.14
CA ILE A 124 17.40 6.96 7.31
C ILE A 124 17.25 5.52 7.80
N PRO A 125 17.71 5.19 9.02
CA PRO A 125 17.52 3.85 9.57
C PRO A 125 16.04 3.55 9.74
N VAL A 126 15.59 2.37 9.30
CA VAL A 126 14.18 1.95 9.36
C VAL A 126 14.07 0.54 9.91
N GLU A 127 13.13 0.33 10.80
CA GLU A 127 12.73 -0.96 11.33
C GLU A 127 11.28 -1.22 10.89
N THR A 128 11.06 -2.31 10.16
CA THR A 128 9.71 -2.73 9.73
C THR A 128 9.21 -3.86 10.63
N ILE A 129 8.02 -3.67 11.19
CA ILE A 129 7.39 -4.59 12.14
C ILE A 129 6.06 -5.05 11.54
N GLU A 130 5.90 -6.35 11.32
CA GLU A 130 4.62 -6.94 10.94
C GLU A 130 3.89 -7.38 12.22
N VAL A 131 2.67 -6.88 12.45
CA VAL A 131 1.89 -7.19 13.66
C VAL A 131 0.64 -7.93 13.25
N ARG A 132 0.50 -9.18 13.67
CA ARG A 132 -0.67 -10.02 13.36
C ARG A 132 -1.88 -9.66 14.24
N SER A 133 -3.08 -10.02 13.80
CA SER A 133 -4.33 -9.70 14.50
C SER A 133 -4.52 -10.35 15.88
N ASP A 134 -3.68 -11.32 16.22
CA ASP A 134 -3.60 -11.98 17.54
C ASP A 134 -2.54 -11.36 18.47
N GLN A 135 -1.84 -10.31 18.02
CA GLN A 135 -0.79 -9.63 18.76
C GLN A 135 -1.24 -8.22 19.20
N PRO A 136 -0.75 -7.72 20.36
CA PRO A 136 -1.00 -6.36 20.78
C PRO A 136 -0.34 -5.37 19.80
N LEU A 137 -1.01 -4.26 19.51
CA LEU A 137 -0.44 -3.26 18.62
C LEU A 137 0.59 -2.40 19.37
N PRO A 138 1.86 -2.31 18.89
CA PRO A 138 2.84 -1.42 19.49
C PRO A 138 2.33 0.02 19.48
N THR A 139 2.53 0.75 20.58
CA THR A 139 2.06 2.14 20.72
C THR A 139 3.15 3.19 20.50
N HIS A 140 4.40 2.73 20.35
CA HIS A 140 5.60 3.56 20.18
C HIS A 140 6.29 3.23 18.86
N ALA A 141 5.61 3.57 17.76
CA ALA A 141 6.15 3.57 16.41
C ALA A 141 5.76 4.86 15.69
N ASP A 142 6.45 5.15 14.59
CA ASP A 142 6.34 6.44 13.91
C ASP A 142 5.28 6.41 12.80
N ILE A 143 5.16 5.26 12.11
CA ILE A 143 4.28 5.10 10.95
C ILE A 143 3.52 3.78 11.05
N TYR A 144 2.19 3.83 10.85
CA TYR A 144 1.31 2.66 10.80
C TYR A 144 0.69 2.53 9.41
N LEU A 145 0.87 1.37 8.80
CA LEU A 145 0.35 1.03 7.48
C LEU A 145 -0.81 0.05 7.62
N ILE A 146 -1.95 0.35 7.01
CA ILE A 146 -3.16 -0.47 7.07
C ILE A 146 -3.63 -0.79 5.64
N GLY A 147 -3.64 -2.06 5.27
CA GLY A 147 -3.99 -2.50 3.92
C GLY A 147 -5.50 -2.67 3.67
N GLY A 148 -5.81 -3.19 2.48
CA GLY A 148 -7.15 -3.62 2.12
C GLY A 148 -7.46 -5.03 2.65
N GLY A 149 -8.74 -5.34 2.82
CA GLY A 149 -9.22 -6.63 3.27
C GLY A 149 -10.62 -6.92 2.73
N GLU A 150 -11.06 -8.16 2.84
CA GLU A 150 -12.43 -8.56 2.54
C GLU A 150 -13.37 -8.20 3.71
N ASP A 151 -14.67 -8.12 3.45
CA ASP A 151 -15.70 -7.76 4.44
C ASP A 151 -15.53 -8.45 5.81
N GLY A 152 -15.27 -9.77 5.82
CA GLY A 152 -15.13 -10.53 7.06
C GLY A 152 -13.88 -10.18 7.86
N PRO A 153 -12.68 -10.32 7.27
CA PRO A 153 -11.42 -9.86 7.85
C PRO A 153 -11.42 -8.38 8.25
N GLN A 154 -12.01 -7.49 7.44
CA GLN A 154 -12.13 -6.06 7.73
C GLN A 154 -12.94 -5.82 9.02
N ALA A 155 -14.11 -6.45 9.14
CA ALA A 155 -14.94 -6.35 10.35
C ALA A 155 -14.21 -6.87 11.60
N LEU A 156 -13.48 -7.98 11.47
CA LEU A 156 -12.68 -8.53 12.57
C LEU A 156 -11.52 -7.60 12.94
N ALA A 157 -10.82 -7.03 11.96
CA ALA A 157 -9.73 -6.09 12.20
C ALA A 157 -10.21 -4.84 12.96
N ALA A 158 -11.36 -4.28 12.58
CA ALA A 158 -11.97 -3.15 13.28
C ALA A 158 -12.25 -3.48 14.75
N GLN A 159 -12.88 -4.65 15.00
CA GLN A 159 -13.17 -5.11 16.35
C GLN A 159 -11.90 -5.26 17.20
N ARG A 160 -10.85 -5.86 16.63
CA ARG A 160 -9.58 -6.08 17.33
C ARG A 160 -8.86 -4.76 17.64
N LEU A 161 -8.78 -3.85 16.67
CA LEU A 161 -8.18 -2.52 16.86
C LEU A 161 -8.93 -1.68 17.90
N ASN A 162 -10.27 -1.68 17.88
CA ASN A 162 -11.08 -0.99 18.90
C ASN A 162 -10.90 -1.60 20.29
N THR A 163 -10.77 -2.93 20.38
CA THR A 163 -10.54 -3.61 21.67
C THR A 163 -9.15 -3.30 22.23
N ASP A 164 -8.12 -3.28 21.38
CA ASP A 164 -6.73 -3.02 21.77
C ASP A 164 -6.46 -1.54 22.10
N GLY A 165 -7.05 -0.63 21.31
CA GLY A 165 -6.90 0.83 21.45
C GLY A 165 -5.47 1.36 21.20
N GLY A 166 -4.54 0.51 20.76
CA GLY A 166 -3.15 0.87 20.54
C GLY A 166 -2.96 1.87 19.42
N LEU A 167 -3.79 1.79 18.37
CA LEU A 167 -3.71 2.74 17.26
C LEU A 167 -4.14 4.15 17.69
N HIS A 168 -5.20 4.28 18.51
CA HIS A 168 -5.59 5.56 19.11
C HIS A 168 -4.48 6.14 19.97
N ARG A 169 -3.85 5.31 20.81
CA ARG A 169 -2.71 5.74 21.63
C ARG A 169 -1.54 6.20 20.79
N ALA A 170 -1.22 5.52 19.69
CA ALA A 170 -0.14 5.89 18.78
C ALA A 170 -0.43 7.20 18.04
N VAL A 171 -1.66 7.36 17.52
CA VAL A 171 -2.12 8.60 16.87
C VAL A 171 -2.06 9.79 17.84
N ASN A 172 -2.52 9.61 19.08
CA ASN A 172 -2.46 10.65 20.12
C ASN A 172 -1.02 11.04 20.50
N GLN A 173 -0.04 10.16 20.26
CA GLN A 173 1.39 10.43 20.44
C GLN A 173 2.05 11.04 19.19
N GLY A 174 1.30 11.27 18.11
CA GLY A 174 1.78 11.94 16.91
C GLY A 174 2.30 11.01 15.81
N ALA A 175 1.99 9.72 15.87
CA ALA A 175 2.29 8.76 14.81
C ALA A 175 1.52 9.08 13.52
N ALA A 176 2.14 8.79 12.37
CA ALA A 176 1.49 8.85 11.08
C ALA A 176 0.73 7.55 10.78
N VAL A 177 -0.40 7.67 10.09
CA VAL A 177 -1.19 6.52 9.63
C VAL A 177 -1.42 6.66 8.14
N PHE A 178 -1.13 5.60 7.40
CA PHE A 178 -1.45 5.49 5.98
C PHE A 178 -2.29 4.23 5.73
N ALA A 179 -3.50 4.42 5.23
CA ALA A 179 -4.47 3.35 5.07
C ALA A 179 -5.01 3.27 3.65
N VAL A 180 -5.19 2.05 3.15
CA VAL A 180 -5.63 1.78 1.77
C VAL A 180 -6.95 1.02 1.78
N CYS A 181 -7.91 1.47 0.97
CA CYS A 181 -9.19 0.81 0.70
C CYS A 181 -9.95 0.42 1.99
N ALA A 182 -10.12 -0.86 2.28
CA ALA A 182 -10.80 -1.32 3.49
C ALA A 182 -10.19 -0.69 4.76
N GLY A 183 -8.86 -0.63 4.86
CA GLY A 183 -8.15 0.01 5.95
C GLY A 183 -8.45 1.50 6.06
N TYR A 184 -8.61 2.20 4.93
CA TYR A 184 -9.03 3.60 4.91
C TYR A 184 -10.44 3.77 5.51
N GLN A 185 -11.38 2.93 5.10
CA GLN A 185 -12.76 2.96 5.62
C GLN A 185 -12.80 2.72 7.13
N LEU A 186 -11.91 1.85 7.66
CA LEU A 186 -11.81 1.59 9.10
C LEU A 186 -11.52 2.86 9.91
N LEU A 187 -10.78 3.83 9.37
CA LEU A 187 -10.39 5.04 10.10
C LEU A 187 -11.59 5.93 10.51
N GLY A 188 -12.74 5.75 9.86
CA GLY A 188 -13.93 6.55 10.08
C GLY A 188 -14.79 6.13 11.25
N THR A 189 -15.95 6.76 11.36
CA THR A 189 -16.99 6.43 12.35
C THR A 189 -17.67 5.10 12.04
N SER A 190 -17.82 4.77 10.76
CA SER A 190 -18.45 3.52 10.32
C SER A 190 -18.08 3.15 8.89
N PHE A 191 -18.23 1.87 8.59
CA PHE A 191 -18.10 1.30 7.25
C PHE A 191 -19.15 0.21 7.06
N PHE A 192 -19.25 -0.34 5.86
CA PHE A 192 -20.20 -1.42 5.57
C PHE A 192 -19.46 -2.70 5.21
N ALA A 193 -19.75 -3.78 5.93
CA ALA A 193 -19.18 -5.10 5.69
C ALA A 193 -20.18 -6.19 6.06
N LYS A 194 -20.12 -7.35 5.40
CA LYS A 194 -21.01 -8.50 5.67
C LYS A 194 -22.50 -8.15 5.60
N GLY A 195 -22.86 -7.20 4.73
CA GLY A 195 -24.26 -6.78 4.58
C GLY A 195 -24.78 -5.86 5.70
N ALA A 196 -23.93 -5.39 6.61
CA ALA A 196 -24.32 -4.54 7.72
C ALA A 196 -23.36 -3.36 7.92
N LYS A 197 -23.85 -2.34 8.63
CA LYS A 197 -23.03 -1.24 9.11
C LYS A 197 -22.18 -1.72 10.29
N CYS A 198 -20.87 -1.49 10.21
CA CYS A 198 -19.89 -1.79 11.25
C CYS A 198 -19.34 -0.49 11.85
N GLN A 199 -19.01 -0.51 13.13
CA GLN A 199 -18.32 0.60 13.78
C GLN A 199 -16.87 0.67 13.28
N GLY A 200 -16.42 1.86 12.88
CA GLY A 200 -15.03 2.11 12.55
C GLY A 200 -14.20 2.45 13.78
N LEU A 201 -13.05 3.07 13.57
CA LEU A 201 -12.09 3.44 14.62
C LEU A 201 -12.27 4.88 15.11
N GLU A 202 -13.10 5.69 14.45
CA GLU A 202 -13.39 7.08 14.84
C GLU A 202 -12.12 7.95 14.96
N LEU A 203 -11.09 7.67 14.14
CA LEU A 203 -9.84 8.44 14.12
C LEU A 203 -9.98 9.74 13.32
N ILE A 204 -10.78 9.70 12.26
CA ILE A 204 -11.12 10.85 11.43
C ILE A 204 -12.61 10.86 11.10
N ASP A 205 -13.15 12.06 10.87
CA ASP A 205 -14.56 12.31 10.60
C ASP A 205 -14.93 11.93 9.16
N ILE A 206 -15.02 10.64 8.92
CA ILE A 206 -15.50 10.03 7.68
C ILE A 206 -16.47 8.90 8.01
N TYR A 207 -17.31 8.51 7.06
CA TYR A 207 -17.99 7.22 7.10
C TYR A 207 -18.07 6.63 5.70
N SER A 208 -18.24 5.32 5.61
CA SER A 208 -18.38 4.64 4.32
C SER A 208 -19.63 3.79 4.24
N ASP A 209 -20.36 3.90 3.13
CA ASP A 209 -21.50 3.05 2.80
C ASP A 209 -21.23 2.31 1.48
N ARG A 210 -22.25 1.64 0.92
CA ARG A 210 -22.15 0.95 -0.37
C ARG A 210 -22.56 1.89 -1.49
N GLY A 211 -21.71 2.02 -2.50
CA GLY A 211 -22.08 2.67 -3.76
C GLY A 211 -23.04 1.81 -4.59
N GLU A 212 -23.72 2.46 -5.54
CA GLU A 212 -24.61 1.78 -6.51
C GLU A 212 -23.87 0.72 -7.35
N SER A 213 -22.59 0.99 -7.65
CA SER A 213 -21.72 0.12 -8.42
C SER A 213 -20.30 0.10 -7.86
N ARG A 214 -19.56 -0.96 -8.16
CA ARG A 214 -18.15 -1.07 -7.81
C ARG A 214 -17.34 -0.08 -8.65
N ALA A 215 -16.52 0.74 -7.99
CA ALA A 215 -15.54 1.57 -8.65
C ALA A 215 -14.35 0.69 -9.07
N VAL A 216 -14.08 0.61 -10.37
CA VAL A 216 -13.00 -0.20 -10.94
C VAL A 216 -12.38 0.55 -12.11
N GLY A 217 -11.10 0.90 -12.03
CA GLY A 217 -10.41 1.58 -13.12
C GLY A 217 -9.15 2.33 -12.72
N GLU A 218 -8.51 2.98 -13.69
CA GLU A 218 -7.44 3.95 -13.41
C GLU A 218 -8.04 5.13 -12.62
N LEU A 219 -7.29 5.57 -11.61
CA LEU A 219 -7.61 6.67 -10.73
C LEU A 219 -6.54 7.74 -10.87
N ALA A 220 -6.95 8.99 -11.05
CA ALA A 220 -6.03 10.12 -11.10
C ALA A 220 -6.68 11.37 -10.50
N GLY A 221 -5.90 12.18 -9.78
CA GLY A 221 -6.42 13.39 -9.16
C GLY A 221 -5.36 14.41 -8.79
N ASP A 222 -5.78 15.65 -8.61
CA ASP A 222 -4.91 16.71 -8.11
C ASP A 222 -4.91 16.67 -6.58
N VAL A 223 -3.75 16.37 -6.00
CA VAL A 223 -3.60 16.28 -4.54
C VAL A 223 -3.78 17.66 -3.91
N ASP A 224 -4.34 17.70 -2.71
CA ASP A 224 -4.47 18.91 -1.92
C ASP A 224 -3.11 19.66 -1.84
N PRO A 225 -3.04 20.91 -2.32
CA PRO A 225 -1.79 21.65 -2.42
C PRO A 225 -1.10 21.85 -1.06
N ARG A 226 -1.84 21.77 0.05
CA ARG A 226 -1.29 21.87 1.41
C ARG A 226 -0.33 20.73 1.76
N LEU A 227 -0.43 19.59 1.06
CA LEU A 227 0.47 18.45 1.26
C LEU A 227 1.78 18.58 0.46
N GLY A 228 1.85 19.50 -0.51
CA GLY A 228 3.03 19.70 -1.36
C GLY A 228 3.39 18.47 -2.20
N LEU A 229 2.38 17.70 -2.61
CA LEU A 229 2.56 16.46 -3.36
C LEU A 229 2.19 16.66 -4.84
N PRO A 230 2.82 15.91 -5.77
CA PRO A 230 2.37 15.89 -7.16
C PRO A 230 1.00 15.19 -7.25
N ARG A 231 0.40 15.24 -8.45
CA ARG A 231 -0.89 14.57 -8.75
C ARG A 231 -0.91 13.11 -8.25
N LEU A 232 -2.03 12.58 -7.83
CA LEU A 232 -2.16 11.17 -7.50
C LEU A 232 -2.45 10.36 -8.76
N THR A 233 -1.91 9.15 -8.83
CA THR A 233 -2.31 8.13 -9.80
C THR A 233 -2.41 6.75 -9.13
N GLY A 234 -3.29 5.89 -9.59
CA GLY A 234 -3.45 4.54 -9.08
C GLY A 234 -4.49 3.74 -9.83
N PHE A 235 -4.93 2.66 -9.21
CA PHE A 235 -6.08 1.87 -9.68
C PHE A 235 -7.06 1.73 -8.52
N GLU A 236 -8.33 1.97 -8.74
CA GLU A 236 -9.37 1.80 -7.72
C GLU A 236 -10.12 0.48 -7.94
N ASN A 237 -10.48 -0.19 -6.85
CA ASN A 237 -11.28 -1.41 -6.91
C ASN A 237 -12.10 -1.63 -5.64
N HIS A 238 -13.15 -0.83 -5.44
CA HIS A 238 -13.94 -0.84 -4.20
C HIS A 238 -15.44 -0.68 -4.43
N GLY A 239 -16.23 -1.32 -3.57
CA GLY A 239 -17.69 -1.13 -3.51
C GLY A 239 -18.12 0.00 -2.57
N GLY A 240 -17.21 0.48 -1.72
CA GLY A 240 -17.51 1.53 -0.76
C GLY A 240 -17.63 2.91 -1.40
N ARG A 241 -18.40 3.80 -0.79
CA ARG A 241 -18.34 5.25 -1.02
C ARG A 241 -18.06 5.91 0.31
N THR A 242 -17.09 6.80 0.33
CA THR A 242 -16.65 7.44 1.57
C THR A 242 -17.08 8.89 1.57
N HIS A 243 -17.71 9.29 2.65
CA HIS A 243 -18.24 10.64 2.85
C HIS A 243 -17.37 11.35 3.88
N LEU A 244 -16.93 12.56 3.56
CA LEU A 244 -16.06 13.36 4.41
C LEU A 244 -16.88 14.33 5.25
N GLY A 245 -16.64 14.34 6.55
CA GLY A 245 -17.17 15.36 7.45
C GLY A 245 -16.35 16.66 7.41
N PRO A 246 -16.83 17.73 8.06
CA PRO A 246 -16.26 19.08 7.94
C PRO A 246 -14.83 19.22 8.50
N THR A 247 -14.37 18.26 9.30
CA THR A 247 -13.02 18.32 9.93
C THR A 247 -11.94 17.60 9.13
N VAL A 248 -12.28 17.04 7.98
CA VAL A 248 -11.39 16.23 7.13
C VAL A 248 -11.31 16.86 5.74
N SER A 249 -10.13 16.79 5.13
CA SER A 249 -9.92 17.25 3.76
C SER A 249 -9.78 16.07 2.81
N PRO A 250 -10.24 16.15 1.56
CA PRO A 250 -9.98 15.11 0.57
C PRO A 250 -8.47 15.04 0.30
N LEU A 251 -7.93 13.84 0.04
CA LEU A 251 -6.54 13.70 -0.38
C LEU A 251 -6.33 14.33 -1.76
N ALA A 252 -7.25 14.09 -2.68
CA ALA A 252 -7.21 14.67 -4.02
C ALA A 252 -8.59 15.04 -4.54
N ARG A 253 -8.63 15.97 -5.49
CA ARG A 253 -9.77 16.16 -6.40
C ARG A 253 -9.63 15.19 -7.57
N VAL A 254 -10.66 14.38 -7.82
CA VAL A 254 -10.66 13.38 -8.88
C VAL A 254 -10.68 14.06 -10.24
N SER A 255 -9.86 13.54 -11.15
CA SER A 255 -9.82 13.90 -12.58
C SER A 255 -10.10 12.71 -13.49
N VAL A 256 -9.84 11.48 -13.02
CA VAL A 256 -10.19 10.22 -13.66
C VAL A 256 -10.54 9.23 -12.55
N GLY A 257 -11.59 8.44 -12.74
CA GLY A 257 -12.06 7.46 -11.76
C GLY A 257 -13.25 7.97 -10.93
N ILE A 258 -13.58 7.23 -9.88
CA ILE A 258 -14.64 7.57 -8.92
C ILE A 258 -14.01 8.10 -7.63
N GLY A 259 -13.01 7.43 -7.07
CA GLY A 259 -12.51 7.74 -5.74
C GLY A 259 -13.62 7.61 -4.70
N ASN A 260 -13.76 8.59 -3.81
CA ASN A 260 -14.80 8.59 -2.79
C ASN A 260 -16.21 8.64 -3.38
N ASP A 261 -16.45 9.49 -4.39
CA ASP A 261 -17.79 9.94 -4.80
C ASP A 261 -17.88 10.49 -6.24
N GLY A 262 -16.81 10.40 -7.03
CA GLY A 262 -16.67 10.98 -8.38
C GLY A 262 -16.11 12.40 -8.39
N GLN A 263 -15.89 13.02 -7.23
CA GLN A 263 -15.35 14.38 -7.10
C GLN A 263 -14.07 14.41 -6.28
N THR A 264 -14.00 13.60 -5.23
CA THR A 264 -12.90 13.54 -4.29
C THR A 264 -12.32 12.15 -4.20
N GLU A 265 -11.05 12.05 -3.83
CA GLU A 265 -10.36 10.80 -3.59
C GLU A 265 -9.67 10.86 -2.24
N GLY A 266 -9.85 9.80 -1.46
CA GLY A 266 -9.21 9.61 -0.16
C GLY A 266 -9.52 10.72 0.84
N ALA A 267 -8.74 10.77 1.90
CA ALA A 267 -8.86 11.77 2.94
C ALA A 267 -7.54 12.00 3.66
N TRP A 268 -7.41 13.18 4.26
CA TRP A 268 -6.33 13.46 5.19
C TRP A 268 -6.77 14.40 6.32
N ARG A 269 -6.16 14.19 7.50
CA ARG A 269 -6.28 15.06 8.67
C ARG A 269 -5.05 14.87 9.55
N GLY A 270 -4.31 15.94 9.82
CA GLY A 270 -3.04 15.84 10.56
C GLY A 270 -2.08 14.90 9.84
N LYS A 271 -1.61 13.85 10.53
CA LYS A 271 -0.71 12.82 9.98
C LYS A 271 -1.44 11.54 9.56
N ILE A 272 -2.76 11.58 9.39
CA ILE A 272 -3.57 10.45 8.93
C ILE A 272 -3.92 10.66 7.45
N LEU A 273 -3.62 9.65 6.63
CA LEU A 273 -3.90 9.59 5.20
C LEU A 273 -4.65 8.30 4.87
N GLY A 274 -5.71 8.43 4.10
CA GLY A 274 -6.49 7.32 3.57
C GLY A 274 -6.72 7.47 2.06
N THR A 275 -6.69 6.37 1.31
CA THR A 275 -6.88 6.38 -0.15
C THR A 275 -7.50 5.09 -0.66
N TYR A 276 -8.29 5.17 -1.73
CA TYR A 276 -8.70 4.02 -2.53
C TYR A 276 -7.70 3.65 -3.63
N SER A 277 -6.67 4.47 -3.84
CA SER A 277 -5.59 4.20 -4.78
C SER A 277 -4.84 2.93 -4.40
N HIS A 278 -4.92 1.91 -5.25
CA HIS A 278 -4.05 0.74 -5.23
C HIS A 278 -2.90 0.89 -6.23
N GLY A 279 -2.03 -0.13 -6.27
CA GLY A 279 -0.89 -0.14 -7.17
C GLY A 279 0.16 -1.19 -6.86
N PRO A 280 0.74 -1.27 -5.65
CA PRO A 280 0.43 -0.57 -4.39
C PRO A 280 0.52 0.96 -4.42
N ALA A 281 -0.19 1.63 -3.52
CA ALA A 281 -0.38 3.09 -3.49
C ALA A 281 0.94 3.88 -3.47
N LEU A 282 1.89 3.48 -2.62
CA LEU A 282 3.17 4.17 -2.47
C LEU A 282 4.13 3.86 -3.63
N ALA A 283 3.97 2.73 -4.32
CA ALA A 283 4.73 2.47 -5.55
C ALA A 283 4.30 3.41 -6.69
N ARG A 284 2.99 3.73 -6.74
CA ARG A 284 2.41 4.67 -7.71
C ARG A 284 2.66 6.14 -7.34
N ASN A 285 2.87 6.41 -6.05
CA ASN A 285 3.00 7.75 -5.49
C ASN A 285 4.08 7.78 -4.40
N PRO A 286 5.37 7.59 -4.73
CA PRO A 286 6.47 7.53 -3.77
C PRO A 286 6.67 8.84 -3.00
N ALA A 287 6.20 9.98 -3.55
CA ALA A 287 6.16 11.24 -2.82
C ALA A 287 5.28 11.19 -1.55
N ILE A 288 4.26 10.31 -1.50
CA ILE A 288 3.50 10.07 -0.26
C ILE A 288 4.37 9.35 0.76
N ALA A 289 5.20 8.39 0.35
CA ALA A 289 6.14 7.74 1.26
C ALA A 289 7.13 8.75 1.85
N ASP A 290 7.62 9.68 1.03
CA ASP A 290 8.48 10.77 1.48
C ASP A 290 7.78 11.73 2.44
N LEU A 291 6.50 12.04 2.23
CA LEU A 291 5.69 12.80 3.19
C LEU A 291 5.59 12.08 4.54
N LEU A 292 5.32 10.77 4.54
CA LEU A 292 5.27 9.98 5.78
C LEU A 292 6.62 9.98 6.51
N LEU A 293 7.73 9.85 5.77
CA LEU A 293 9.08 9.93 6.35
C LEU A 293 9.37 11.32 6.93
N ARG A 294 8.97 12.41 6.26
CA ARG A 294 9.10 13.77 6.82
C ARG A 294 8.28 13.92 8.10
N TRP A 295 7.06 13.41 8.13
CA TRP A 295 6.24 13.43 9.35
C TRP A 295 6.83 12.63 10.51
N ALA A 296 7.49 11.50 10.22
CA ALA A 296 8.15 10.67 11.23
C ALA A 296 9.46 11.29 11.75
N THR A 297 10.28 11.85 10.85
CA THR A 297 11.61 12.38 11.17
C THR A 297 11.59 13.84 11.64
N GLY A 298 10.54 14.59 11.29
CA GLY A 298 10.48 16.04 11.50
C GLY A 298 11.30 16.85 10.49
N TYR A 299 11.84 16.21 9.44
CA TYR A 299 12.57 16.92 8.40
C TYR A 299 11.63 17.74 7.50
N ASP A 300 11.99 18.99 7.25
CA ASP A 300 11.25 19.87 6.34
C ASP A 300 11.30 19.35 4.89
N SER A 301 12.45 18.82 4.49
CA SER A 301 12.69 18.23 3.17
C SER A 301 13.61 17.01 3.26
N LEU A 302 13.52 16.14 2.26
CA LEU A 302 14.38 14.96 2.14
C LEU A 302 15.31 15.13 0.93
N PRO A 303 16.55 14.59 0.97
CA PRO A 303 17.41 14.57 -0.20
C PRO A 303 16.70 13.95 -1.41
N PRO A 304 16.89 14.52 -2.61
CA PRO A 304 16.32 13.95 -3.82
C PRO A 304 16.87 12.55 -4.07
N VAL A 305 16.08 11.72 -4.72
CA VAL A 305 16.48 10.39 -5.19
C VAL A 305 16.13 10.27 -6.66
N ASP A 306 16.79 9.35 -7.36
CA ASP A 306 16.51 9.10 -8.77
C ASP A 306 15.16 8.39 -8.92
N ASP A 307 14.17 9.14 -9.42
CA ASP A 307 12.81 8.67 -9.69
C ASP A 307 12.56 8.45 -11.19
N SER A 308 13.58 8.43 -12.05
CA SER A 308 13.42 8.36 -13.52
C SER A 308 12.51 7.23 -13.99
N TRP A 309 12.67 6.02 -13.45
CA TRP A 309 11.83 4.87 -13.81
C TRP A 309 10.40 4.99 -13.29
N HIS A 310 10.24 5.54 -12.09
CA HIS A 310 8.92 5.82 -11.53
C HIS A 310 8.20 6.87 -12.38
N ASP A 311 8.90 7.95 -12.77
CA ASP A 311 8.33 9.04 -13.55
C ASP A 311 7.93 8.58 -14.95
N ASN A 312 8.70 7.69 -15.57
CA ASN A 312 8.33 7.03 -16.81
C ASN A 312 7.02 6.24 -16.67
N LEU A 313 6.94 5.35 -15.66
CA LEU A 313 5.71 4.59 -15.39
C LEU A 313 4.54 5.54 -15.14
N ARG A 314 4.73 6.55 -14.30
CA ARG A 314 3.72 7.53 -13.94
C ARG A 314 3.19 8.28 -15.17
N ASN A 315 4.07 8.68 -16.09
CA ASN A 315 3.68 9.32 -17.35
C ASN A 315 2.85 8.37 -18.24
N GLU A 316 3.24 7.10 -18.35
CA GLU A 316 2.44 6.09 -19.06
C GLU A 316 1.05 5.92 -18.46
N ARG A 317 0.95 5.93 -17.12
CA ARG A 317 -0.33 5.75 -16.43
C ARG A 317 -1.26 6.95 -16.59
N PHE A 318 -0.73 8.17 -16.53
CA PHE A 318 -1.53 9.35 -16.88
C PHE A 318 -1.95 9.38 -18.34
N ALA A 319 -1.14 8.84 -19.26
CA ALA A 319 -1.55 8.69 -20.66
C ALA A 319 -2.68 7.67 -20.81
N ALA A 320 -2.60 6.52 -20.12
CA ALA A 320 -3.63 5.48 -20.13
C ALA A 320 -4.94 5.92 -19.47
N ALA A 321 -4.88 6.84 -18.50
CA ALA A 321 -6.06 7.38 -17.81
C ALA A 321 -6.83 8.42 -18.64
N ARG A 322 -6.30 8.88 -19.78
CA ARG A 322 -7.03 9.79 -20.68
C ARG A 322 -8.16 9.02 -21.38
N PRO A 323 -9.40 9.54 -21.44
CA PRO A 323 -10.40 8.96 -22.32
C PRO A 323 -9.87 8.96 -23.75
N ASN A 324 -10.11 7.88 -24.51
CA ASN A 324 -9.82 7.88 -25.94
C ASN A 324 -10.52 9.10 -26.58
N PRO A 325 -9.84 9.84 -27.47
CA PRO A 325 -10.52 10.87 -28.25
C PRO A 325 -11.67 10.19 -29.01
N GLN A 326 -12.87 10.75 -28.86
CA GLN A 326 -14.07 10.36 -29.62
C GLN A 326 -13.89 10.69 -31.10
#